data_AF-A0A1A0MRW0-F1
#
_entry.id   AF-A0A1A0MRW0-F1
#
_cell.length_a   1.000
_cell.length_b   1.000
_cell.length_c   1.000
_cell.angle_alpha   90.00
_cell.angle_beta   90.00
_cell.angle_gamma   90.00
#
_symmetry.space_group_name_H-M   'P 1'
#
loop_
_entity.id
_entity.type
_entity.pdbx_description
1 polymer ?
#
loop_
_entity_poly.entity_id
_entity_poly.type
_entity_poly.pdbx_seq_one_letter_code
_entity_poly.pdbx_strand_id
1 'polypeptide(L)'
;MIIGIPRESLAGETRVAATPATVGQLIKLGYSVVVESGAGDLSSFADAAYVEAGADIGSPWAADIVLKVNAPDDTEIAALKDGATLVSLISPGLKPELVEKLATRPITVLAMDAVPRISRAQSLDVLSSMANIAGYRAVVEAAHAFGRFFTGQVTAAGKVPPAKVLVVGAGVAGLAAIGAAGSLGAVVRATDPRPEVADQVASLGGEYVSVDPNAGEVSATGYAKEMGDDYKAREAELYAELAKDVDIIITTALIPGRPAPRIITADMVASMKPGSVIVDMAAANGGNVEGTVKDQAIVTDNGVTIIGYTDLAGRLPAQASQLYGTNLVNLLKLLTPEKDGQVVLDFDDVVQRGVTVVRDGEITWPPPPVQVSAAPAAQPAAAPAVSQAKEPMTTARRLGITFAAAAVLFLLIAASPAALQVHLTVFALAIVIGYYVIGHVHHALHTPLMSVTNAISGIIVVGALLQIGHHNTPITALAGVAILLASINVFGGFAVTRRMLAMFSRSQPLLT
;
A
#
# COMPACT_ATOMS: atom_id res chain seq x y z
N MET A 1 25.08 9.43 -21.32
CA MET A 1 25.73 9.88 -20.07
C MET A 1 26.04 8.69 -19.17
N ILE A 2 26.93 8.87 -18.19
CA ILE A 2 27.27 7.84 -17.18
C ILE A 2 26.54 8.15 -15.86
N ILE A 3 25.95 7.12 -15.25
CA ILE A 3 25.35 7.15 -13.91
C ILE A 3 26.31 6.48 -12.93
N GLY A 4 26.64 7.17 -11.83
CA GLY A 4 27.44 6.66 -10.71
C GLY A 4 26.56 6.31 -9.51
N ILE A 5 26.76 5.11 -8.96
CA ILE A 5 26.09 4.61 -7.74
C ILE A 5 27.16 4.41 -6.64
N PRO A 6 27.40 5.41 -5.78
CA PRO A 6 28.31 5.26 -4.65
C PRO A 6 27.74 4.42 -3.53
N ARG A 7 28.64 3.91 -2.70
CA ARG A 7 28.29 3.35 -1.40
C ARG A 7 27.89 4.48 -0.46
N GLU A 8 26.85 4.26 0.34
CA GLU A 8 26.42 5.27 1.30
C GLU A 8 27.46 5.43 2.43
N SER A 9 27.81 6.68 2.72
CA SER A 9 28.81 7.10 3.72
C SER A 9 28.21 7.27 5.12
N LEU A 10 26.89 7.47 5.21
CA LEU A 10 26.19 7.66 6.48
C LEU A 10 26.26 6.39 7.33
N ALA A 11 26.75 6.53 8.56
CA ALA A 11 26.89 5.41 9.48
C ALA A 11 25.52 4.72 9.73
N GLY A 12 25.49 3.40 9.57
CA GLY A 12 24.27 2.61 9.74
C GLY A 12 23.33 2.60 8.52
N GLU A 13 23.64 3.34 7.46
CA GLU A 13 22.89 3.22 6.20
C GLU A 13 23.19 1.87 5.54
N THR A 14 22.13 1.16 5.19
CA THR A 14 22.17 -0.20 4.64
C THR A 14 21.59 -0.26 3.23
N ARG A 15 20.90 0.80 2.79
CA ARG A 15 20.27 0.92 1.48
C ARG A 15 21.29 1.35 0.42
N VAL A 16 20.93 1.14 -0.85
CA VAL A 16 21.68 1.54 -2.03
C VAL A 16 20.74 2.16 -3.06
N ALA A 17 21.22 3.17 -3.79
CA ALA A 17 20.38 3.95 -4.70
C ALA A 17 19.91 3.16 -5.94
N ALA A 18 20.60 2.08 -6.31
CA ALA A 18 20.22 1.21 -7.41
C ALA A 18 20.47 -0.27 -7.07
N THR A 19 19.58 -1.13 -7.55
CA THR A 19 19.69 -2.59 -7.49
C THR A 19 20.05 -3.13 -8.88
N PRO A 20 20.48 -4.40 -9.01
CA PRO A 20 20.69 -5.01 -10.33
C PRO A 20 19.48 -4.89 -11.27
N ALA A 21 18.26 -5.01 -10.73
CA ALA A 21 17.04 -4.86 -11.52
C ALA A 21 16.87 -3.42 -12.04
N THR A 22 17.14 -2.40 -11.23
CA THR A 22 17.02 -1.00 -11.66
C THR A 22 18.17 -0.60 -12.57
N VAL A 23 19.38 -1.14 -12.39
CA VAL A 23 20.50 -0.98 -13.32
C VAL A 23 20.12 -1.42 -14.74
N GLY A 24 19.54 -2.61 -14.88
CA GLY A 24 19.06 -3.08 -16.18
C GLY A 24 17.97 -2.19 -16.79
N GLN A 25 17.22 -1.44 -15.99
CA GLN A 25 16.26 -0.44 -16.48
C GLN A 25 16.94 0.87 -16.89
N LEU A 26 17.95 1.33 -16.15
CA LEU A 26 18.74 2.51 -16.49
C LEU A 26 19.50 2.35 -17.81
N ILE A 27 20.10 1.18 -18.03
CA ILE A 27 20.80 0.86 -19.29
C ILE A 27 19.83 0.91 -20.48
N LYS A 28 18.61 0.41 -20.31
CA LYS A 28 17.55 0.49 -21.33
C LYS A 28 17.09 1.92 -21.65
N LEU A 29 17.41 2.90 -20.80
CA LEU A 29 17.18 4.32 -21.07
C LEU A 29 18.36 5.00 -21.79
N GLY A 30 19.41 4.25 -22.14
CA GLY A 30 20.59 4.75 -22.85
C GLY A 30 21.77 5.15 -21.97
N TYR A 31 21.71 4.89 -20.67
CA TYR A 31 22.80 5.20 -19.74
C TYR A 31 23.84 4.08 -19.64
N SER A 32 25.09 4.44 -19.36
CA SER A 32 26.07 3.51 -18.79
C SER A 32 26.05 3.66 -17.27
N VAL A 33 26.26 2.58 -16.52
CA VAL A 33 26.18 2.61 -15.05
C VAL A 33 27.49 2.11 -14.45
N VAL A 34 28.03 2.88 -13.51
CA VAL A 34 29.19 2.52 -12.69
C VAL A 34 28.76 2.43 -11.23
N VAL A 35 29.07 1.31 -10.57
CA VAL A 35 28.73 1.06 -9.17
C VAL A 35 30.02 0.97 -8.36
N GLU A 36 30.07 1.61 -7.19
CA GLU A 36 31.18 1.44 -6.25
C GLU A 36 31.18 0.01 -5.69
N SER A 37 32.37 -0.61 -5.59
CA SER A 37 32.49 -1.95 -5.04
C SER A 37 31.94 -2.03 -3.62
N GLY A 38 31.09 -3.02 -3.36
CA GLY A 38 30.43 -3.25 -2.08
C GLY A 38 29.29 -2.27 -1.76
N ALA A 39 28.86 -1.42 -2.70
CA ALA A 39 27.76 -0.48 -2.46
C ALA A 39 26.44 -1.18 -2.08
N GLY A 40 26.20 -2.37 -2.64
CA GLY A 40 24.98 -3.15 -2.43
C GLY A 40 25.05 -4.20 -1.33
N ASP A 41 26.20 -4.40 -0.67
CA ASP A 41 26.44 -5.55 0.22
C ASP A 41 25.43 -5.60 1.38
N LEU A 42 25.17 -4.47 2.05
CA LEU A 42 24.22 -4.36 3.16
C LEU A 42 22.76 -4.50 2.71
N SER A 43 22.50 -4.34 1.41
CA SER A 43 21.22 -4.60 0.76
C SER A 43 21.12 -5.98 0.12
N SER A 44 22.10 -6.86 0.35
CA SER A 44 22.18 -8.22 -0.23
C SER A 44 22.30 -8.24 -1.76
N PHE A 45 22.92 -7.22 -2.35
CA PHE A 45 23.26 -7.17 -3.78
C PHE A 45 24.77 -7.19 -3.96
N ALA A 46 25.32 -8.35 -4.36
CA ALA A 46 26.74 -8.49 -4.59
C ALA A 46 27.19 -7.79 -5.89
N ASP A 47 28.44 -7.33 -5.94
CA ASP A 47 29.07 -6.70 -7.11
C ASP A 47 28.86 -7.51 -8.40
N ALA A 48 28.98 -8.84 -8.33
CA ALA A 48 28.78 -9.72 -9.49
C ALA A 48 27.38 -9.58 -10.10
N ALA A 49 26.34 -9.37 -9.29
CA ALA A 49 24.97 -9.19 -9.78
C ALA A 49 24.80 -7.85 -10.53
N TYR A 50 25.55 -6.81 -10.15
CA TYR A 50 25.59 -5.55 -10.90
C TYR A 50 26.28 -5.73 -12.25
N VAL A 51 27.38 -6.48 -12.29
CA VAL A 51 28.08 -6.82 -13.54
C VAL A 51 27.18 -7.64 -14.48
N GLU A 52 26.47 -8.63 -13.95
CA GLU A 52 25.50 -9.42 -14.73
C GLU A 52 24.34 -8.56 -15.28
N ALA A 53 23.95 -7.51 -14.54
CA ALA A 53 22.96 -6.55 -14.99
C ALA A 53 23.48 -5.54 -16.02
N GLY A 54 24.80 -5.54 -16.30
CA GLY A 54 25.45 -4.70 -17.30
C GLY A 54 26.09 -3.41 -16.77
N ALA A 55 26.26 -3.26 -15.46
CA ALA A 55 27.04 -2.18 -14.88
C ALA A 55 28.53 -2.52 -14.78
N ASP A 56 29.37 -1.49 -14.77
CA ASP A 56 30.77 -1.60 -14.42
C ASP A 56 30.97 -1.37 -12.92
N ILE A 57 31.97 -2.03 -12.32
CA ILE A 57 32.41 -1.73 -10.94
C ILE A 57 33.58 -0.76 -11.00
N GLY A 58 33.50 0.37 -10.30
CA GLY A 58 34.52 1.41 -10.38
C GLY A 58 34.24 2.65 -9.53
N SER A 59 34.88 3.77 -9.89
CA SER A 59 34.70 5.06 -9.20
C SER A 59 33.45 5.78 -9.71
N PRO A 60 32.41 5.96 -8.88
CA PRO A 60 31.12 6.51 -9.32
C PRO A 60 31.11 8.05 -9.39
N TRP A 61 32.03 8.74 -8.69
CA TRP A 61 31.96 10.18 -8.45
C TRP A 61 32.27 11.06 -9.67
N ALA A 62 32.97 10.51 -10.66
CA ALA A 62 33.28 11.19 -11.92
C ALA A 62 32.15 11.07 -12.97
N ALA A 63 31.04 10.42 -12.62
CA ALA A 63 29.89 10.24 -13.50
C ALA A 63 29.16 11.58 -13.78
N ASP A 64 28.41 11.63 -14.88
CA ASP A 64 27.59 12.80 -15.23
C ASP A 64 26.38 12.93 -14.31
N ILE A 65 25.88 11.80 -13.80
CA ILE A 65 24.77 11.72 -12.86
C ILE A 65 25.21 10.87 -11.68
N VAL A 66 25.00 11.32 -10.45
CA VAL A 66 25.26 10.54 -9.23
C VAL A 66 23.94 10.32 -8.49
N LEU A 67 23.60 9.04 -8.29
CA LEU A 67 22.39 8.65 -7.57
C LEU A 67 22.77 8.18 -6.16
N LYS A 68 22.29 8.86 -5.13
CA LYS A 68 22.50 8.52 -3.72
C LYS A 68 21.17 8.34 -3.00
N VAL A 69 21.20 7.70 -1.84
CA VAL A 69 20.05 7.65 -0.94
C VAL A 69 20.03 8.94 -0.11
N ASN A 70 21.08 9.19 0.67
CA ASN A 70 21.18 10.36 1.55
C ASN A 70 21.89 11.53 0.88
N ALA A 71 21.72 12.71 1.47
CA ALA A 71 22.49 13.89 1.11
C ALA A 71 24.01 13.62 1.21
N PRO A 72 24.82 14.17 0.29
CA PRO A 72 26.26 14.04 0.37
C PRO A 72 26.86 14.87 1.51
N ASP A 73 27.97 14.39 2.07
CA ASP A 73 28.82 15.19 2.95
C ASP A 73 29.79 16.10 2.17
N ASP A 74 30.60 16.90 2.88
CA ASP A 74 31.50 17.88 2.27
C ASP A 74 32.58 17.23 1.38
N THR A 75 33.02 16.02 1.71
CA THR A 75 34.02 15.28 0.92
C THR A 75 33.40 14.71 -0.36
N GLU A 76 32.17 14.22 -0.25
CA GLU A 76 31.38 13.72 -1.38
C GLU A 76 30.99 14.86 -2.32
N ILE A 77 30.60 16.03 -1.79
CA ILE A 77 30.34 17.23 -2.59
C ILE A 77 31.57 17.62 -3.38
N ALA A 78 32.78 17.56 -2.80
CA ALA A 78 34.03 17.87 -3.48
C ALA A 78 34.40 16.83 -4.56
N ALA A 79 34.00 15.57 -4.39
CA ALA A 79 34.29 14.49 -5.32
C ALA A 79 33.46 14.54 -6.62
N LEU A 80 32.31 15.23 -6.61
CA LEU A 80 31.47 15.42 -7.80
C LEU A 80 32.24 16.13 -8.92
N LYS A 81 31.98 15.73 -10.16
CA LYS A 81 32.45 16.45 -11.35
C LYS A 81 31.66 17.76 -11.53
N ASP A 82 32.30 18.81 -12.04
CA ASP A 82 31.59 20.03 -12.45
C ASP A 82 30.61 19.73 -13.61
N GLY A 83 29.41 20.29 -13.54
CA GLY A 83 28.30 19.99 -14.45
C GLY A 83 27.56 18.68 -14.14
N ALA A 84 27.91 17.97 -13.06
CA ALA A 84 27.21 16.75 -12.68
C ALA A 84 25.80 17.02 -12.15
N THR A 85 24.91 16.04 -12.31
CA THR A 85 23.58 16.00 -11.70
C THR A 85 23.57 15.06 -10.49
N LEU A 86 23.36 15.59 -9.30
CA LEU A 86 23.15 14.81 -8.08
C LEU A 86 21.66 14.55 -7.86
N VAL A 87 21.29 13.31 -7.57
CA VAL A 87 19.92 12.94 -7.18
C VAL A 87 19.97 12.21 -5.84
N SER A 88 19.32 12.75 -4.82
CA SER A 88 19.28 12.15 -3.47
C SER A 88 18.18 12.77 -2.60
N LEU A 89 18.06 12.32 -1.34
CA LEU A 89 17.29 13.03 -0.31
C LEU A 89 18.10 14.23 0.21
N ILE A 90 17.54 15.44 0.13
CA ILE A 90 18.23 16.69 0.49
C ILE A 90 17.58 17.38 1.70
N SER A 91 16.26 17.34 1.81
CA SER A 91 15.48 18.11 2.82
C SER A 91 15.71 19.62 2.73
N PRO A 92 15.52 20.24 1.53
CA PRO A 92 15.90 21.63 1.28
C PRO A 92 15.18 22.64 2.18
N GLY A 93 13.93 22.36 2.59
CA GLY A 93 13.19 23.21 3.52
C GLY A 93 13.68 23.13 4.98
N LEU A 94 14.42 22.07 5.35
CA LEU A 94 14.96 21.86 6.70
C LEU A 94 16.46 22.14 6.80
N LYS A 95 17.17 22.09 5.66
CA LYS A 95 18.63 22.24 5.56
C LYS A 95 19.02 23.28 4.50
N PRO A 96 18.59 24.56 4.64
CA PRO A 96 18.92 25.60 3.67
C PRO A 96 20.45 25.76 3.48
N GLU A 97 21.24 25.57 4.54
CA GLU A 97 22.70 25.64 4.52
C GLU A 97 23.35 24.58 3.61
N LEU A 98 22.74 23.39 3.49
CA LEU A 98 23.20 22.36 2.57
C LEU A 98 22.92 22.75 1.12
N VAL A 99 21.75 23.35 0.85
CA VAL A 99 21.39 23.84 -0.49
C VAL A 99 22.32 24.94 -0.94
N GLU A 100 22.62 25.90 -0.05
CA GLU A 100 23.61 26.95 -0.30
C GLU A 100 25.00 26.37 -0.61
N LYS A 101 25.44 25.36 0.15
CA LYS A 101 26.72 24.69 -0.10
C LYS A 101 26.75 23.99 -1.46
N LEU A 102 25.69 23.27 -1.83
CA LEU A 102 25.58 22.60 -3.12
C LEU A 102 25.58 23.58 -4.30
N ALA A 103 25.05 24.79 -4.10
CA ALA A 103 25.05 25.87 -5.09
C ALA A 103 26.43 26.55 -5.29
N THR A 104 27.41 26.32 -4.41
CA THR A 104 28.76 26.88 -4.59
C THR A 104 29.54 26.28 -5.76
N ARG A 105 29.06 25.16 -6.31
CA ARG A 105 29.63 24.46 -7.46
C ARG A 105 28.67 24.48 -8.64
N PRO A 106 29.17 24.42 -9.89
CA PRO A 106 28.33 24.39 -11.08
C PRO A 106 27.73 22.99 -11.27
N ILE A 107 26.93 22.52 -10.32
CA ILE A 107 26.23 21.23 -10.35
C ILE A 107 24.72 21.46 -10.33
N THR A 108 23.99 20.43 -10.78
CA THR A 108 22.53 20.39 -10.67
C THR A 108 22.12 19.39 -9.59
N VAL A 109 21.14 19.72 -8.76
CA VAL A 109 20.67 18.86 -7.66
C VAL A 109 19.17 18.66 -7.74
N LEU A 110 18.76 17.39 -7.77
CA LEU A 110 17.37 16.95 -7.74
C LEU A 110 17.08 16.29 -6.38
N ALA A 111 16.21 16.91 -5.59
CA ALA A 111 15.80 16.43 -4.28
C ALA A 111 14.58 15.50 -4.40
N MET A 112 14.76 14.21 -4.09
CA MET A 112 13.69 13.22 -4.18
C MET A 112 12.57 13.44 -3.16
N ASP A 113 12.89 14.08 -2.03
CA ASP A 113 11.91 14.48 -1.02
C ASP A 113 11.16 15.78 -1.35
N ALA A 114 11.49 16.44 -2.47
CA ALA A 114 10.77 17.59 -3.01
C ALA A 114 9.79 17.24 -4.15
N VAL A 115 9.56 15.94 -4.40
CA VAL A 115 8.58 15.48 -5.41
C VAL A 115 7.17 16.01 -5.05
N PRO A 116 6.49 16.75 -5.96
CA PRO A 116 5.16 17.27 -5.68
C PRO A 116 4.14 16.13 -5.59
N ARG A 117 3.25 16.20 -4.61
CA ARG A 117 2.19 15.19 -4.38
C ARG A 117 1.02 15.37 -5.35
N ILE A 118 1.25 15.09 -6.62
CA ILE A 118 0.25 15.07 -7.70
C ILE A 118 0.14 13.66 -8.29
N SER A 119 -1.03 13.31 -8.85
CA SER A 119 -1.31 11.93 -9.31
C SER A 119 -0.26 11.37 -10.28
N ARG A 120 0.23 12.20 -11.22
CA ARG A 120 1.26 11.77 -12.18
C ARG A 120 2.64 11.51 -11.58
N ALA A 121 2.93 12.03 -10.39
CA ALA A 121 4.23 11.94 -9.73
C ALA A 121 4.27 10.87 -8.61
N GLN A 122 3.16 10.17 -8.37
CA GLN A 122 3.08 9.15 -7.31
C GLN A 122 4.14 8.04 -7.44
N SER A 123 4.52 7.68 -8.67
CA SER A 123 5.56 6.68 -8.92
C SER A 123 6.99 7.16 -8.64
N LEU A 124 7.19 8.46 -8.39
CA LEU A 124 8.44 9.09 -8.00
C LEU A 124 8.50 9.37 -6.49
N ASP A 125 7.38 9.25 -5.77
CA ASP A 125 7.29 9.59 -4.35
C ASP A 125 8.04 8.58 -3.47
N VAL A 126 9.28 8.95 -3.14
CA VAL A 126 10.15 8.17 -2.25
C VAL A 126 9.67 8.18 -0.81
N LEU A 127 9.00 9.26 -0.37
CA LEU A 127 8.52 9.38 1.01
C LEU A 127 7.39 8.38 1.26
N SER A 128 6.46 8.26 0.31
CA SER A 128 5.42 7.23 0.35
C SER A 128 6.00 5.82 0.31
N SER A 129 7.00 5.58 -0.54
CA SER A 129 7.67 4.27 -0.64
C SER A 129 8.37 3.88 0.67
N MET A 130 9.13 4.80 1.27
CA MET A 130 9.82 4.55 2.56
C MET A 130 8.83 4.45 3.72
N ALA A 131 7.76 5.25 3.73
CA ALA A 131 6.72 5.18 4.76
C ALA A 131 5.98 3.85 4.75
N ASN A 132 5.68 3.31 3.56
CA ASN A 132 5.04 2.00 3.42
C ASN A 132 5.92 0.88 4.02
N ILE A 133 7.22 0.87 3.67
CA ILE A 133 8.18 -0.09 4.24
C ILE A 133 8.29 0.07 5.75
N ALA A 134 8.42 1.32 6.23
CA ALA A 134 8.57 1.60 7.65
C ALA A 134 7.34 1.14 8.46
N GLY A 135 6.13 1.31 7.92
CA GLY A 135 4.90 0.83 8.56
C GLY A 135 4.83 -0.69 8.66
N TYR A 136 5.21 -1.40 7.59
CA TYR A 136 5.37 -2.85 7.63
C TYR A 136 6.45 -3.27 8.65
N ARG A 137 7.62 -2.62 8.60
CA ARG A 137 8.74 -2.95 9.50
C ARG A 137 8.40 -2.68 10.95
N ALA A 138 7.64 -1.63 11.26
CA ALA A 138 7.18 -1.33 12.62
C ALA A 138 6.41 -2.50 13.23
N VAL A 139 5.55 -3.17 12.45
CA VAL A 139 4.83 -4.37 12.89
C VAL A 139 5.77 -5.56 13.12
N VAL A 140 6.77 -5.74 12.26
CA VAL A 140 7.78 -6.80 12.42
C VAL A 140 8.61 -6.58 13.69
N GLU A 141 9.05 -5.35 13.95
CA GLU A 141 9.78 -5.00 15.18
C GLU A 141 8.89 -5.16 16.42
N ALA A 142 7.62 -4.76 16.33
CA ALA A 142 6.65 -4.97 17.41
C ALA A 142 6.47 -6.46 17.71
N ALA A 143 6.31 -7.31 16.69
CA ALA A 143 6.20 -8.75 16.85
C ALA A 143 7.48 -9.40 17.40
N HIS A 144 8.65 -8.88 17.03
CA HIS A 144 9.93 -9.37 17.56
C HIS A 144 10.09 -9.04 19.06
N ALA A 145 9.67 -7.85 19.49
CA ALA A 145 9.73 -7.45 20.90
C ALA A 145 8.58 -8.01 21.76
N PHE A 146 7.44 -8.36 21.15
CA PHE A 146 6.25 -8.79 21.87
C PHE A 146 6.29 -10.28 22.22
N GLY A 147 6.18 -10.60 23.51
CA GLY A 147 6.31 -11.97 24.02
C GLY A 147 5.09 -12.89 23.85
N ARG A 148 4.07 -12.51 23.05
CA ARG A 148 2.85 -13.30 22.83
C ARG A 148 2.48 -13.37 21.35
N PHE A 149 1.59 -14.30 20.99
CA PHE A 149 1.13 -14.43 19.61
C PHE A 149 0.27 -13.24 19.17
N PHE A 150 0.47 -12.80 17.92
CA PHE A 150 -0.45 -11.88 17.25
C PHE A 150 -1.76 -12.58 16.90
N THR A 151 -1.66 -13.77 16.31
CA THR A 151 -2.82 -14.57 15.90
C THR A 151 -3.45 -15.25 17.11
N GLY A 152 -4.76 -15.09 17.28
CA GLY A 152 -5.52 -15.88 18.25
C GLY A 152 -5.62 -17.35 17.84
N GLN A 153 -5.47 -18.25 18.80
CA GLN A 153 -5.46 -19.69 18.54
C GLN A 153 -6.27 -20.46 19.59
N VAL A 154 -6.91 -21.55 19.18
CA VAL A 154 -7.51 -22.54 20.09
C VAL A 154 -6.65 -23.78 20.01
N THR A 155 -6.08 -24.18 21.15
CA THR A 155 -5.19 -25.33 21.26
C THR A 155 -5.73 -26.30 22.33
N ALA A 156 -5.13 -27.48 22.42
CA ALA A 156 -5.42 -28.42 23.51
C ALA A 156 -5.11 -27.83 24.90
N ALA A 157 -4.18 -26.88 24.99
CA ALA A 157 -3.81 -26.19 26.23
C ALA A 157 -4.71 -24.99 26.55
N GLY A 158 -5.71 -24.70 25.72
CA GLY A 158 -6.66 -23.60 25.92
C GLY A 158 -6.69 -22.59 24.77
N LYS A 159 -7.47 -21.53 24.98
CA LYS A 159 -7.68 -20.45 24.02
C LYS A 159 -6.74 -19.28 24.30
N VAL A 160 -5.96 -18.89 23.30
CA VAL A 160 -5.12 -17.69 23.31
C VAL A 160 -5.82 -16.61 22.49
N PRO A 161 -6.14 -15.43 23.07
CA PRO A 161 -6.74 -14.33 22.33
C PRO A 161 -5.72 -13.72 21.35
N PRO A 162 -6.19 -13.09 20.24
CA PRO A 162 -5.32 -12.32 19.36
C PRO A 162 -4.78 -11.07 20.06
N ALA A 163 -3.61 -10.59 19.62
CA ALA A 163 -3.08 -9.31 20.06
C ALA A 163 -3.97 -8.16 19.60
N LYS A 164 -4.04 -7.10 20.39
CA LYS A 164 -4.74 -5.86 20.05
C LYS A 164 -3.72 -4.77 19.70
N VAL A 165 -3.82 -4.25 18.48
CA VAL A 165 -2.90 -3.23 17.95
C VAL A 165 -3.66 -1.93 17.73
N LEU A 166 -3.16 -0.83 18.29
CA LEU A 166 -3.61 0.53 18.00
C LEU A 166 -2.64 1.22 17.05
N VAL A 167 -3.13 1.76 15.94
CA VAL A 167 -2.36 2.58 15.01
C VAL A 167 -2.82 4.02 15.10
N VAL A 168 -1.92 4.90 15.53
CA VAL A 168 -2.17 6.34 15.69
C VAL A 168 -1.68 7.08 14.46
N GLY A 169 -2.61 7.46 13.59
CA GLY A 169 -2.39 8.02 12.27
C GLY A 169 -2.57 6.97 11.17
N ALA A 170 -3.42 7.28 10.18
CA ALA A 170 -3.73 6.44 9.02
C ALA A 170 -3.17 7.07 7.72
N GLY A 171 -1.92 7.55 7.78
CA GLY A 171 -1.13 7.88 6.59
C GLY A 171 -0.62 6.61 5.88
N VAL A 172 0.29 6.76 4.92
CA VAL A 172 0.87 5.61 4.17
C VAL A 172 1.53 4.59 5.12
N ALA A 173 2.28 5.05 6.12
CA ALA A 173 2.88 4.19 7.13
C ALA A 173 1.83 3.50 8.01
N GLY A 174 0.85 4.26 8.49
CA GLY A 174 -0.25 3.72 9.31
C GLY A 174 -1.06 2.65 8.58
N LEU A 175 -1.45 2.89 7.33
CA LEU A 175 -2.17 1.91 6.51
C LEU A 175 -1.32 0.65 6.25
N ALA A 176 -0.02 0.80 6.02
CA ALA A 176 0.88 -0.35 5.91
C ALA A 176 0.96 -1.16 7.21
N ALA A 177 1.03 -0.48 8.37
CA ALA A 177 1.00 -1.12 9.67
C ALA A 177 -0.34 -1.83 9.95
N ILE A 178 -1.47 -1.23 9.57
CA ILE A 178 -2.80 -1.83 9.70
C ILE A 178 -2.89 -3.12 8.88
N GLY A 179 -2.51 -3.06 7.60
CA GLY A 179 -2.51 -4.23 6.72
C GLY A 179 -1.58 -5.35 7.23
N ALA A 180 -0.36 -5.00 7.66
CA ALA A 180 0.60 -5.95 8.18
C ALA A 180 0.12 -6.61 9.49
N ALA A 181 -0.33 -5.83 10.47
CA ALA A 181 -0.83 -6.35 11.74
C ALA A 181 -2.10 -7.21 11.56
N GLY A 182 -3.02 -6.76 10.70
CA GLY A 182 -4.21 -7.51 10.33
C GLY A 182 -3.87 -8.84 9.66
N SER A 183 -2.88 -8.87 8.77
CA SER A 183 -2.42 -10.11 8.12
C SER A 183 -1.80 -11.12 9.11
N LEU A 184 -1.23 -10.65 10.22
CA LEU A 184 -0.74 -11.49 11.32
C LEU A 184 -1.88 -11.98 12.25
N GLY A 185 -3.14 -11.61 11.98
CA GLY A 185 -4.31 -12.03 12.74
C GLY A 185 -4.55 -11.26 14.04
N ALA A 186 -3.95 -10.08 14.18
CA ALA A 186 -4.25 -9.16 15.28
C ALA A 186 -5.60 -8.45 15.06
N VAL A 187 -6.19 -8.00 16.16
CA VAL A 187 -7.32 -7.06 16.13
C VAL A 187 -6.73 -5.66 16.04
N VAL A 188 -6.95 -4.98 14.91
CA VAL A 188 -6.38 -3.65 14.66
C VAL A 188 -7.42 -2.58 14.84
N ARG A 189 -7.11 -1.57 15.66
CA ARG A 189 -7.84 -0.31 15.76
C ARG A 189 -6.96 0.81 15.22
N ALA A 190 -7.54 1.80 14.57
CA ALA A 190 -6.79 2.95 14.08
C ALA A 190 -7.53 4.27 14.29
N THR A 191 -6.75 5.33 14.52
CA THR A 191 -7.24 6.71 14.67
C THR A 191 -6.55 7.61 13.65
N ASP A 192 -7.26 8.62 13.16
CA ASP A 192 -6.69 9.72 12.37
C ASP A 192 -7.62 10.95 12.54
N PRO A 193 -7.11 12.18 12.45
CA PRO A 193 -7.98 13.36 12.42
C PRO A 193 -8.81 13.48 11.13
N ARG A 194 -8.42 12.81 10.04
CA ARG A 194 -9.10 12.89 8.74
C ARG A 194 -10.18 11.82 8.63
N PRO A 195 -11.48 12.16 8.59
CA PRO A 195 -12.55 11.16 8.53
C PRO A 195 -12.53 10.33 7.23
N GLU A 196 -12.01 10.86 6.13
CA GLU A 196 -11.97 10.19 4.82
C GLU A 196 -11.10 8.91 4.79
N VAL A 197 -10.23 8.71 5.77
CA VAL A 197 -9.39 7.50 5.86
C VAL A 197 -10.12 6.32 6.52
N ALA A 198 -11.29 6.54 7.14
CA ALA A 198 -12.04 5.49 7.82
C ALA A 198 -12.38 4.32 6.89
N ASP A 199 -12.79 4.61 5.65
CA ASP A 199 -13.06 3.58 4.63
C ASP A 199 -11.80 2.80 4.26
N GLN A 200 -10.63 3.46 4.23
CA GLN A 200 -9.35 2.82 3.94
C GLN A 200 -8.96 1.86 5.08
N VAL A 201 -9.11 2.30 6.33
CA VAL A 201 -8.89 1.46 7.52
C VAL A 201 -9.81 0.24 7.51
N ALA A 202 -11.11 0.44 7.26
CA ALA A 202 -12.09 -0.64 7.19
C ALA A 202 -11.78 -1.64 6.06
N SER A 203 -11.33 -1.16 4.89
CA SER A 203 -10.97 -2.01 3.74
C SER A 203 -9.79 -2.95 4.03
N LEU A 204 -8.91 -2.57 4.98
CA LEU A 204 -7.79 -3.36 5.45
C LEU A 204 -8.14 -4.26 6.64
N GLY A 205 -9.41 -4.27 7.06
CA GLY A 205 -9.89 -5.07 8.19
C GLY A 205 -9.63 -4.45 9.56
N GLY A 206 -9.26 -3.18 9.62
CA GLY A 206 -9.13 -2.42 10.87
C GLY A 206 -10.44 -1.78 11.32
N GLU A 207 -10.57 -1.54 12.62
CA GLU A 207 -11.65 -0.75 13.21
C GLU A 207 -11.21 0.72 13.32
N TYR A 208 -11.89 1.63 12.61
CA TYR A 208 -11.64 3.06 12.74
C TYR A 208 -12.29 3.60 14.01
N VAL A 209 -11.50 4.21 14.88
CA VAL A 209 -11.94 4.80 16.13
C VAL A 209 -11.86 6.31 16.00
N SER A 210 -13.02 6.99 15.91
CA SER A 210 -13.07 8.44 15.76
C SER A 210 -12.88 9.15 17.10
N VAL A 211 -12.02 10.17 17.12
CA VAL A 211 -11.89 11.13 18.24
C VAL A 211 -13.08 12.08 18.30
N ASP A 212 -13.62 12.46 17.12
CA ASP A 212 -14.81 13.31 17.00
C ASP A 212 -15.69 12.83 15.84
N PRO A 213 -16.87 12.26 16.11
CA PRO A 213 -17.80 11.86 15.05
C PRO A 213 -18.33 13.04 14.21
N ASN A 214 -18.14 14.29 14.64
CA ASN A 214 -18.67 15.49 13.99
C ASN A 214 -17.60 16.35 13.27
N ALA A 215 -16.33 15.96 13.27
CA ALA A 215 -15.27 16.72 12.61
C ALA A 215 -15.30 16.50 11.09
N GLY A 216 -15.74 17.51 10.34
CA GLY A 216 -16.04 17.43 8.90
C GLY A 216 -15.08 18.18 7.97
N GLU A 217 -13.86 18.53 8.38
CA GLU A 217 -12.96 19.31 7.52
C GLU A 217 -11.98 18.44 6.72
N VAL A 218 -12.22 18.37 5.41
CA VAL A 218 -11.30 17.79 4.43
C VAL A 218 -10.13 18.74 4.18
N SER A 219 -8.89 18.24 4.32
CA SER A 219 -7.69 19.02 4.05
C SER A 219 -7.42 19.17 2.55
N ALA A 220 -7.21 20.40 2.06
CA ALA A 220 -6.89 20.68 0.67
C ALA A 220 -5.57 20.08 0.18
N THR A 221 -4.66 19.70 1.09
CA THR A 221 -3.33 19.14 0.76
C THR A 221 -3.21 17.65 1.08
N GLY A 222 -4.25 17.03 1.63
CA GLY A 222 -4.23 15.65 2.12
C GLY A 222 -3.45 15.43 3.44
N TYR A 223 -2.80 16.46 3.99
CA TYR A 223 -2.13 16.42 5.30
C TYR A 223 -3.08 16.87 6.42
N ALA A 224 -2.93 16.28 7.61
CA ALA A 224 -3.64 16.74 8.81
C ALA A 224 -3.17 18.16 9.23
N LYS A 225 -4.12 18.99 9.70
CA LYS A 225 -3.83 20.28 10.34
C LYS A 225 -3.72 20.10 11.86
N GLU A 226 -3.14 21.09 12.53
CA GLU A 226 -3.12 21.14 13.99
C GLU A 226 -4.55 21.34 14.53
N MET A 227 -4.97 20.47 15.45
CA MET A 227 -6.33 20.46 16.01
C MET A 227 -6.45 21.37 17.23
N GLY A 228 -7.66 21.91 17.47
CA GLY A 228 -7.95 22.77 18.62
C GLY A 228 -7.94 22.03 19.96
N ASP A 229 -7.95 22.78 21.06
CA ASP A 229 -7.75 22.25 22.42
C ASP A 229 -8.84 21.24 22.85
N ASP A 230 -10.08 21.44 22.42
CA ASP A 230 -11.20 20.51 22.69
C ASP A 230 -11.01 19.15 22.01
N TYR A 231 -10.47 19.13 20.80
CA TYR A 231 -10.13 17.88 20.12
C TYR A 231 -8.99 17.17 20.83
N LYS A 232 -7.93 17.91 21.22
CA LYS A 232 -6.78 17.36 21.95
C LYS A 232 -7.19 16.75 23.29
N ALA A 233 -8.14 17.36 24.00
CA ALA A 233 -8.67 16.82 25.25
C ALA A 233 -9.40 15.47 25.03
N ARG A 234 -10.32 15.42 24.05
CA ARG A 234 -11.03 14.18 23.69
C ARG A 234 -10.09 13.10 23.15
N GLU A 235 -9.09 13.51 22.38
CA GLU A 235 -8.03 12.64 21.88
C GLU A 235 -7.25 11.99 23.03
N ALA A 236 -6.85 12.79 24.02
CA ALA A 236 -6.14 12.29 25.20
C ALA A 236 -7.00 11.33 26.03
N GLU A 237 -8.28 11.64 26.25
CA GLU A 237 -9.22 10.74 26.94
C GLU A 237 -9.38 9.40 26.20
N LEU A 238 -9.54 9.45 24.88
CA LEU A 238 -9.65 8.25 24.04
C LEU A 238 -8.40 7.38 24.15
N TYR A 239 -7.20 7.96 24.02
CA TYR A 239 -5.96 7.19 24.10
C TYR A 239 -5.69 6.65 25.49
N ALA A 240 -6.05 7.38 26.55
CA ALA A 240 -5.96 6.88 27.92
C ALA A 240 -6.82 5.64 28.16
N GLU A 241 -8.03 5.58 27.56
CA GLU A 241 -8.88 4.40 27.64
C GLU A 241 -8.38 3.26 26.76
N LEU A 242 -7.95 3.54 25.52
CA LEU A 242 -7.44 2.51 24.61
C LEU A 242 -6.13 1.89 25.10
N ALA A 243 -5.21 2.67 25.67
CA ALA A 243 -3.91 2.22 26.15
C ALA A 243 -4.02 1.10 27.21
N LYS A 244 -5.06 1.13 28.04
CA LYS A 244 -5.33 0.08 29.04
C LYS A 244 -5.70 -1.27 28.41
N ASP A 245 -6.34 -1.25 27.23
CA ASP A 245 -6.87 -2.45 26.58
C ASP A 245 -5.91 -3.07 25.56
N VAL A 246 -5.17 -2.24 24.81
CA VAL A 246 -4.31 -2.70 23.71
C VAL A 246 -2.97 -3.24 24.18
N ASP A 247 -2.39 -4.12 23.37
CA ASP A 247 -1.09 -4.74 23.67
C ASP A 247 0.04 -4.03 22.91
N ILE A 248 -0.27 -3.43 21.75
CA ILE A 248 0.70 -2.77 20.89
C ILE A 248 0.16 -1.41 20.43
N ILE A 249 1.02 -0.38 20.45
CA ILE A 249 0.73 0.94 19.87
C ILE A 249 1.77 1.26 18.81
N ILE A 250 1.35 1.68 17.61
CA ILE A 250 2.23 2.18 16.56
C ILE A 250 1.83 3.62 16.26
N THR A 251 2.73 4.58 16.50
CA THR A 251 2.44 6.00 16.27
C THR A 251 3.14 6.51 15.02
N THR A 252 2.39 7.17 14.14
CA THR A 252 2.87 7.68 12.85
C THR A 252 2.52 9.15 12.61
N ALA A 253 2.11 9.88 13.65
CA ALA A 253 1.63 11.25 13.52
C ALA A 253 2.81 12.21 13.34
N LEU A 254 2.96 12.74 12.12
CA LEU A 254 4.03 13.68 11.78
C LEU A 254 3.52 14.78 10.86
N ILE A 255 3.79 16.04 11.24
CA ILE A 255 3.54 17.21 10.40
C ILE A 255 4.89 17.67 9.84
N PRO A 256 5.07 17.74 8.51
CA PRO A 256 6.32 18.20 7.91
C PRO A 256 6.75 19.58 8.44
N GLY A 257 8.03 19.71 8.79
CA GLY A 257 8.59 20.96 9.29
C GLY A 257 8.27 21.31 10.74
N ARG A 258 7.56 20.44 11.48
CA ARG A 258 7.25 20.64 12.89
C ARG A 258 7.72 19.46 13.76
N PRO A 259 7.95 19.69 15.06
CA PRO A 259 8.11 18.59 16.01
C PRO A 259 6.90 17.67 16.00
N ALA A 260 7.12 16.39 16.25
CA ALA A 260 6.06 15.42 16.41
C ALA A 260 5.18 15.80 17.62
N PRO A 261 3.84 15.77 17.51
CA PRO A 261 2.97 16.02 18.65
C PRO A 261 3.13 14.90 19.68
N ARG A 262 3.21 15.27 20.96
CA ARG A 262 3.16 14.31 22.08
C ARG A 262 1.73 13.84 22.25
N ILE A 263 1.48 12.57 21.94
CA ILE A 263 0.13 11.96 21.94
C ILE A 263 0.00 10.95 23.08
N ILE A 264 0.99 10.08 23.26
CA ILE A 264 0.98 9.03 24.30
C ILE A 264 1.84 9.51 25.47
N THR A 265 1.21 9.82 26.60
CA THR A 265 1.89 10.34 27.82
C THR A 265 2.50 9.21 28.65
N ALA A 266 3.42 9.55 29.57
CA ALA A 266 4.02 8.58 30.49
C ALA A 266 2.96 7.83 31.32
N ASP A 267 1.89 8.50 31.74
CA ASP A 267 0.79 7.87 32.48
C ASP A 267 0.02 6.84 31.61
N MET A 268 -0.18 7.15 30.33
CA MET A 268 -0.79 6.19 29.39
C MET A 268 0.09 4.96 29.21
N VAL A 269 1.41 5.15 29.04
CA VAL A 269 2.38 4.05 28.96
C VAL A 269 2.39 3.23 30.24
N ALA A 270 2.38 3.88 31.41
CA ALA A 270 2.34 3.23 32.72
C ALA A 270 1.06 2.40 32.93
N SER A 271 -0.06 2.81 32.32
CA SER A 271 -1.35 2.10 32.38
C SER A 271 -1.42 0.86 31.48
N MET A 272 -0.49 0.69 30.55
CA MET A 272 -0.45 -0.48 29.67
C MET A 272 -0.05 -1.75 30.43
N LYS A 273 -0.40 -2.90 29.86
CA LYS A 273 -0.02 -4.21 30.41
C LYS A 273 1.51 -4.40 30.34
N PRO A 274 2.13 -5.03 31.35
CA PRO A 274 3.53 -5.44 31.24
C PRO A 274 3.76 -6.35 30.04
N GLY A 275 4.84 -6.10 29.30
CA GLY A 275 5.17 -6.76 28.04
C GLY A 275 4.51 -6.16 26.80
N SER A 276 3.68 -5.11 26.94
CA SER A 276 3.20 -4.34 25.79
C SER A 276 4.35 -3.66 25.04
N VAL A 277 4.12 -3.35 23.76
CA VAL A 277 5.14 -2.74 22.89
C VAL A 277 4.59 -1.47 22.24
N ILE A 278 5.40 -0.42 22.21
CA ILE A 278 5.13 0.81 21.49
C ILE A 278 6.20 0.98 20.42
N VAL A 279 5.80 1.27 19.18
CA VAL A 279 6.72 1.65 18.10
C VAL A 279 6.44 3.10 17.71
N ASP A 280 7.37 3.98 18.06
CA ASP A 280 7.27 5.41 17.78
C ASP A 280 8.00 5.76 16.48
N MET A 281 7.27 5.77 15.37
CA MET A 281 7.85 6.06 14.05
C MET A 281 8.21 7.55 13.88
N ALA A 282 7.79 8.42 14.80
CA ALA A 282 8.09 9.84 14.79
C ALA A 282 9.31 10.22 15.65
N ALA A 283 10.06 9.23 16.16
CA ALA A 283 11.21 9.42 17.05
C ALA A 283 12.27 10.40 16.50
N ALA A 284 12.48 10.44 15.18
CA ALA A 284 13.41 11.37 14.54
C ALA A 284 13.06 12.85 14.76
N ASN A 285 11.77 13.15 14.97
CA ASN A 285 11.23 14.51 15.07
C ASN A 285 10.71 14.82 16.49
N GLY A 286 11.19 14.10 17.50
CA GLY A 286 10.85 14.28 18.91
C GLY A 286 10.00 13.15 19.50
N GLY A 287 9.33 12.36 18.66
CA GLY A 287 8.52 11.21 19.05
C GLY A 287 7.10 11.58 19.49
N ASN A 288 6.13 10.72 19.16
CA ASN A 288 4.76 10.85 19.65
C ASN A 288 4.59 10.34 21.09
N VAL A 289 5.54 9.58 21.60
CA VAL A 289 5.43 8.90 22.90
C VAL A 289 6.44 9.45 23.89
N GLU A 290 5.95 9.80 25.08
CA GLU A 290 6.82 10.24 26.17
C GLU A 290 7.71 9.09 26.65
N GLY A 291 9.00 9.37 26.85
CA GLY A 291 10.01 8.35 27.13
C GLY A 291 10.66 7.74 25.88
N THR A 292 10.23 8.06 24.66
CA THR A 292 10.93 7.65 23.44
C THR A 292 12.38 8.17 23.44
N VAL A 293 13.33 7.24 23.31
CA VAL A 293 14.75 7.54 23.11
C VAL A 293 15.11 7.24 21.66
N LYS A 294 15.62 8.26 20.95
CA LYS A 294 16.00 8.16 19.55
C LYS A 294 17.02 7.02 19.34
N ASP A 295 16.76 6.20 18.33
CA ASP A 295 17.60 5.06 17.89
C ASP A 295 17.75 3.93 18.91
N GLN A 296 16.88 3.88 19.93
CA GLN A 296 16.93 2.86 20.97
C GLN A 296 15.57 2.19 21.16
N ALA A 297 15.62 0.94 21.65
CA ALA A 297 14.49 0.27 22.26
C ALA A 297 14.73 0.24 23.77
N ILE A 298 13.86 0.91 24.53
CA ILE A 298 13.95 0.96 25.99
C ILE A 298 12.83 0.15 26.63
N VAL A 299 13.06 -0.34 27.84
CA VAL A 299 12.02 -0.99 28.65
C VAL A 299 11.74 -0.08 29.84
N THR A 300 10.47 0.27 30.05
CA THR A 300 10.01 1.10 31.17
C THR A 300 9.94 0.29 32.47
N ASP A 301 9.80 0.98 33.60
CA ASP A 301 9.69 0.34 34.92
C ASP A 301 8.47 -0.60 35.04
N ASN A 302 7.37 -0.32 34.30
CA ASN A 302 6.19 -1.20 34.24
C ASN A 302 6.31 -2.32 33.18
N GLY A 303 7.46 -2.46 32.52
CA GLY A 303 7.76 -3.54 31.59
C GLY A 303 7.22 -3.33 30.16
N VAL A 304 6.92 -2.10 29.75
CA VAL A 304 6.55 -1.76 28.37
C VAL A 304 7.80 -1.48 27.57
N THR A 305 7.89 -2.02 26.36
CA THR A 305 9.02 -1.73 25.45
C THR A 305 8.65 -0.56 24.53
N ILE A 306 9.44 0.50 24.51
CA ILE A 306 9.28 1.63 23.58
C ILE A 306 10.42 1.58 22.56
N ILE A 307 10.07 1.39 21.29
CA ILE A 307 10.98 1.32 20.15
C ILE A 307 10.99 2.66 19.43
N GLY A 308 12.13 3.36 19.46
CA GLY A 308 12.35 4.68 18.85
C GLY A 308 13.35 4.68 17.69
N TYR A 309 13.43 3.59 16.92
CA TYR A 309 14.34 3.49 15.77
C TYR A 309 14.01 4.49 14.66
N THR A 310 15.00 5.22 14.15
CA THR A 310 14.80 6.20 13.06
C THR A 310 15.13 5.66 11.67
N ASP A 311 15.59 4.42 11.59
CA ASP A 311 16.10 3.74 10.39
C ASP A 311 15.20 2.57 9.94
N LEU A 312 13.90 2.57 10.26
CA LEU A 312 12.99 1.45 9.99
C LEU A 312 13.02 0.96 8.53
N ALA A 313 13.14 1.85 7.54
CA ALA A 313 13.29 1.45 6.14
C ALA A 313 14.64 0.77 5.86
N GLY A 314 15.72 1.20 6.51
CA GLY A 314 17.05 0.59 6.45
C GLY A 314 17.11 -0.81 7.08
N ARG A 315 16.16 -1.15 7.96
CA ARG A 315 16.03 -2.51 8.52
C ARG A 315 15.33 -3.50 7.58
N LEU A 316 14.92 -3.05 6.39
CA LEU A 316 14.46 -3.88 5.28
C LEU A 316 15.18 -3.46 3.98
N PRO A 317 16.54 -3.51 3.95
CA PRO A 317 17.34 -2.74 3.01
C PRO A 317 17.15 -3.19 1.56
N ALA A 318 17.09 -4.49 1.29
CA ALA A 318 16.87 -5.00 -0.07
C ALA A 318 15.57 -4.45 -0.72
N GLN A 319 14.48 -4.45 0.04
CA GLN A 319 13.18 -3.95 -0.43
C GLN A 319 13.18 -2.42 -0.56
N ALA A 320 13.81 -1.72 0.39
CA ALA A 320 13.94 -0.26 0.34
C ALA A 320 14.77 0.21 -0.84
N SER A 321 15.92 -0.40 -1.07
CA SER A 321 16.78 -0.13 -2.23
C SER A 321 16.06 -0.40 -3.55
N GLN A 322 15.29 -1.49 -3.63
CA GLN A 322 14.51 -1.81 -4.83
C GLN A 322 13.44 -0.75 -5.14
N LEU A 323 12.64 -0.34 -4.14
CA LEU A 323 11.59 0.65 -4.36
C LEU A 323 12.17 2.05 -4.59
N TYR A 324 13.17 2.46 -3.81
CA TYR A 324 13.87 3.73 -3.99
C TYR A 324 14.52 3.83 -5.37
N GLY A 325 15.29 2.81 -5.78
CA GLY A 325 15.88 2.77 -7.12
C GLY A 325 14.84 2.76 -8.24
N THR A 326 13.66 2.18 -8.01
CA THR A 326 12.54 2.25 -8.97
C THR A 326 11.97 3.67 -9.06
N ASN A 327 11.87 4.41 -7.95
CA ASN A 327 11.49 5.82 -7.97
C ASN A 327 12.50 6.65 -8.77
N LEU A 328 13.81 6.40 -8.58
CA LEU A 328 14.88 7.06 -9.36
C LEU A 328 14.80 6.74 -10.85
N VAL A 329 14.55 5.47 -11.22
CA VAL A 329 14.33 5.09 -12.62
C VAL A 329 13.13 5.84 -13.20
N ASN A 330 12.04 6.00 -12.46
CA ASN A 330 10.87 6.73 -12.93
C ASN A 330 11.14 8.23 -13.09
N LEU A 331 11.96 8.83 -12.22
CA LEU A 331 12.47 10.18 -12.43
C LEU A 331 13.33 10.25 -13.70
N LEU A 332 14.27 9.33 -13.90
CA LEU A 332 15.11 9.35 -15.09
C LEU A 332 14.35 9.09 -16.39
N LYS A 333 13.25 8.31 -16.36
CA LYS A 333 12.31 8.21 -17.50
C LYS A 333 11.69 9.57 -17.85
N LEU A 334 11.31 10.36 -16.84
CA LEU A 334 10.76 11.69 -17.04
C LEU A 334 11.81 12.65 -17.61
N LEU A 335 13.06 12.53 -17.17
CA LEU A 335 14.18 13.36 -17.61
C LEU A 335 14.79 12.94 -18.96
N THR A 336 14.44 11.74 -19.47
CA THR A 336 15.03 11.15 -20.69
C THR A 336 13.94 10.72 -21.67
N PRO A 337 13.14 11.66 -22.21
CA PRO A 337 11.98 11.32 -23.03
C PRO A 337 12.34 10.48 -24.26
N GLU A 338 13.50 10.74 -24.88
CA GLU A 338 13.99 10.06 -26.09
C GLU A 338 14.74 8.74 -25.80
N LYS A 339 14.98 8.40 -24.52
CA LYS A 339 15.72 7.18 -24.10
C LYS A 339 17.11 7.04 -24.73
N ASP A 340 17.77 8.17 -24.96
CA ASP A 340 19.09 8.30 -25.56
C ASP A 340 20.21 8.50 -24.52
N GLY A 341 19.88 8.37 -23.23
CA GLY A 341 20.80 8.57 -22.12
C GLY A 341 21.24 10.02 -21.93
N GLN A 342 20.44 10.98 -22.39
CA GLN A 342 20.66 12.42 -22.18
C GLN A 342 19.58 13.02 -21.30
N VAL A 343 19.98 13.67 -20.20
CA VAL A 343 19.06 14.37 -19.31
C VAL A 343 18.60 15.67 -19.94
N VAL A 344 17.29 15.88 -19.96
CA VAL A 344 16.64 17.13 -20.37
C VAL A 344 15.85 17.66 -19.18
N LEU A 345 16.20 18.87 -18.73
CA LEU A 345 15.48 19.59 -17.67
C LEU A 345 14.53 20.63 -18.27
N ASP A 346 13.26 20.27 -18.28
CA ASP A 346 12.13 21.10 -18.68
C ASP A 346 11.49 21.74 -17.45
N PHE A 347 11.66 23.05 -17.28
CA PHE A 347 11.09 23.80 -16.17
C PHE A 347 9.60 24.14 -16.36
N ASP A 348 9.03 23.86 -17.53
CA ASP A 348 7.57 23.89 -17.72
C ASP A 348 6.91 22.64 -17.12
N ASP A 349 7.67 21.54 -16.93
CA ASP A 349 7.20 20.40 -16.17
C ASP A 349 7.27 20.67 -14.65
N VAL A 350 6.10 20.81 -14.01
CA VAL A 350 6.00 21.10 -12.57
C VAL A 350 6.67 20.07 -11.66
N VAL A 351 6.83 18.81 -12.10
CA VAL A 351 7.54 17.77 -11.33
C VAL A 351 9.02 18.04 -11.38
N GLN A 352 9.58 18.26 -12.58
CA GLN A 352 11.01 18.56 -12.76
C GLN A 352 11.38 19.87 -12.06
N ARG A 353 10.55 20.91 -12.21
CA ARG A 353 10.72 22.18 -11.50
C ARG A 353 10.65 22.01 -9.98
N GLY A 354 9.76 21.14 -9.49
CA GLY A 354 9.58 20.87 -8.06
C GLY A 354 10.77 20.19 -7.41
N VAL A 355 11.34 19.17 -8.09
CA VAL A 355 12.48 18.41 -7.56
C VAL A 355 13.83 19.11 -7.74
N THR A 356 13.96 20.01 -8.73
CA THR A 356 15.22 20.73 -8.98
C THR A 356 15.42 21.83 -7.95
N VAL A 357 16.36 21.65 -7.02
CA VAL A 357 16.66 22.60 -5.93
C VAL A 357 17.86 23.50 -6.23
N VAL A 358 18.80 23.01 -7.03
CA VAL A 358 19.94 23.75 -7.58
C VAL A 358 20.08 23.38 -9.05
N ARG A 359 20.35 24.35 -9.91
CA ARG A 359 20.61 24.15 -11.34
C ARG A 359 21.85 24.94 -11.75
N ASP A 360 22.89 24.23 -12.20
CA ASP A 360 24.15 24.83 -12.64
C ASP A 360 24.76 25.83 -11.62
N GLY A 361 24.61 25.54 -10.32
CA GLY A 361 25.03 26.40 -9.21
C GLY A 361 24.03 27.49 -8.80
N GLU A 362 22.91 27.66 -9.51
CA GLU A 362 21.85 28.59 -9.11
C GLU A 362 20.79 27.90 -8.25
N ILE A 363 20.44 28.48 -7.10
CA ILE A 363 19.39 27.95 -6.23
C ILE A 363 18.02 28.21 -6.86
N THR A 364 17.25 27.14 -7.07
CA THR A 364 15.89 27.19 -7.62
C THR A 364 14.82 26.84 -6.60
N TRP A 365 15.19 26.53 -5.37
CA TRP A 365 14.27 26.32 -4.25
C TRP A 365 13.83 27.64 -3.59
N PRO A 366 12.56 27.81 -3.17
CA PRO A 366 11.43 26.90 -3.34
C PRO A 366 10.76 27.00 -4.73
N PRO A 367 10.12 25.93 -5.22
CA PRO A 367 9.34 25.99 -6.43
C PRO A 367 8.09 26.87 -6.24
N PRO A 368 7.54 27.43 -7.34
CA PRO A 368 6.23 28.07 -7.29
C PRO A 368 5.19 27.10 -6.72
N PRO A 369 4.16 27.57 -6.00
CA PRO A 369 3.08 26.73 -5.54
C PRO A 369 2.48 25.98 -6.74
N VAL A 370 2.69 24.66 -6.76
CA VAL A 370 2.01 23.81 -7.74
C VAL A 370 0.55 23.88 -7.34
N GLN A 371 -0.28 24.50 -8.19
CA GLN A 371 -1.71 24.31 -8.07
C GLN A 371 -1.88 22.81 -8.25
N VAL A 372 -2.16 22.12 -7.13
CA VAL A 372 -2.92 20.89 -7.20
C VAL A 372 -4.13 21.32 -8.00
N SER A 373 -4.12 21.00 -9.30
CA SER A 373 -5.36 20.63 -9.94
C SER A 373 -5.79 19.39 -9.16
N ALA A 374 -6.36 19.63 -7.96
CA ALA A 374 -7.50 18.89 -7.50
C ALA A 374 -8.30 18.75 -8.77
N ALA A 375 -8.37 17.50 -9.28
CA ALA A 375 -9.06 17.19 -10.52
C ALA A 375 -10.23 18.17 -10.63
N PRO A 376 -10.16 19.14 -11.58
CA PRO A 376 -10.73 20.48 -11.45
C PRO A 376 -12.07 20.33 -10.78
N ALA A 377 -12.18 20.72 -9.49
CA ALA A 377 -13.25 20.31 -8.58
C ALA A 377 -14.52 20.12 -9.40
N ALA A 378 -14.81 18.86 -9.77
CA ALA A 378 -15.50 18.51 -11.02
C ALA A 378 -16.42 19.66 -11.38
N GLN A 379 -16.00 20.57 -12.28
CA GLN A 379 -16.74 21.80 -12.60
C GLN A 379 -18.16 21.33 -12.78
N PRO A 380 -19.11 21.60 -11.85
CA PRO A 380 -20.19 20.68 -11.50
C PRO A 380 -20.70 20.10 -12.78
N ALA A 381 -20.23 18.89 -13.10
CA ALA A 381 -20.33 18.37 -14.45
C ALA A 381 -21.80 18.21 -14.66
N ALA A 382 -22.46 19.20 -15.29
CA ALA A 382 -23.85 19.58 -15.03
C ALA A 382 -24.57 18.48 -14.24
N ALA A 383 -24.45 18.55 -12.90
CA ALA A 383 -24.47 17.40 -11.96
C ALA A 383 -25.01 16.16 -12.65
N PRO A 384 -24.23 15.13 -13.06
CA PRO A 384 -24.61 14.18 -14.10
C PRO A 384 -26.04 13.82 -13.87
N ALA A 385 -26.95 14.43 -14.67
CA ALA A 385 -28.30 14.82 -14.23
C ALA A 385 -28.69 13.84 -13.16
N VAL A 386 -28.65 14.24 -11.85
CA VAL A 386 -28.90 13.33 -10.70
C VAL A 386 -29.80 12.31 -11.28
N SER A 387 -29.32 11.06 -11.48
CA SER A 387 -30.23 10.04 -11.98
C SER A 387 -31.25 10.06 -10.88
N GLN A 388 -32.34 10.83 -11.09
CA GLN A 388 -33.38 11.11 -10.13
C GLN A 388 -33.62 9.73 -9.62
N ALA A 389 -33.31 9.42 -8.35
CA ALA A 389 -33.20 8.05 -7.89
C ALA A 389 -34.38 7.31 -8.50
N LYS A 390 -34.10 6.50 -9.56
CA LYS A 390 -35.04 6.31 -10.69
C LYS A 390 -36.36 6.04 -10.04
N GLU A 391 -37.31 7.00 -10.12
CA GLU A 391 -38.52 6.95 -9.28
C GLU A 391 -38.94 5.49 -9.26
N PRO A 392 -38.91 4.81 -8.09
CA PRO A 392 -38.96 3.36 -8.05
C PRO A 392 -40.13 2.97 -8.93
N MET A 393 -39.82 2.26 -10.03
CA MET A 393 -40.76 2.15 -11.14
C MET A 393 -42.15 1.88 -10.58
N THR A 394 -43.12 2.74 -10.91
CA THR A 394 -44.49 2.57 -10.42
C THR A 394 -44.89 1.12 -10.64
N THR A 395 -45.57 0.51 -9.66
CA THR A 395 -45.91 -0.91 -9.68
C THR A 395 -46.50 -1.33 -11.04
N ALA A 396 -47.31 -0.46 -11.64
CA ALA A 396 -47.85 -0.62 -13.00
C ALA A 396 -46.78 -0.71 -14.11
N ARG A 397 -45.76 0.16 -14.10
CA ARG A 397 -44.65 0.12 -15.08
C ARG A 397 -43.75 -1.08 -14.87
N ARG A 398 -43.49 -1.49 -13.62
CA ARG A 398 -42.69 -2.69 -13.30
C ARG A 398 -43.42 -3.95 -13.76
N LEU A 399 -44.71 -4.09 -13.46
CA LEU A 399 -45.53 -5.19 -13.98
C LEU A 399 -45.61 -5.13 -15.52
N GLY A 400 -45.75 -3.95 -16.13
CA GLY A 400 -45.77 -3.78 -17.58
C GLY A 400 -44.49 -4.29 -18.27
N ILE A 401 -43.31 -3.92 -17.77
CA ILE A 401 -42.03 -4.45 -18.30
C ILE A 401 -41.91 -5.96 -18.08
N THR A 402 -42.36 -6.45 -16.93
CA THR A 402 -42.28 -7.89 -16.60
C THR A 402 -43.20 -8.71 -17.52
N PHE A 403 -44.42 -8.25 -17.76
CA PHE A 403 -45.36 -8.89 -18.70
C PHE A 403 -44.89 -8.78 -20.14
N ALA A 404 -44.30 -7.66 -20.55
CA ALA A 404 -43.72 -7.52 -21.89
C ALA A 404 -42.55 -8.49 -22.10
N ALA A 405 -41.64 -8.60 -21.12
CA ALA A 405 -40.55 -9.57 -21.16
C ALA A 405 -41.05 -11.02 -21.18
N ALA A 406 -42.09 -11.33 -20.38
CA ALA A 406 -42.73 -12.65 -20.39
C ALA A 406 -43.42 -12.95 -21.73
N ALA A 407 -44.08 -11.97 -22.36
CA ALA A 407 -44.71 -12.11 -23.66
C ALA A 407 -43.67 -12.33 -24.77
N VAL A 408 -42.55 -11.59 -24.76
CA VAL A 408 -41.44 -11.80 -25.70
C VAL A 408 -40.85 -13.21 -25.52
N LEU A 409 -40.61 -13.64 -24.28
CA LEU A 409 -40.11 -14.97 -24.00
C LEU A 409 -41.09 -16.06 -24.46
N PHE A 410 -42.39 -15.86 -24.27
CA PHE A 410 -43.43 -16.77 -24.74
C PHE A 410 -43.49 -16.85 -26.27
N LEU A 411 -43.37 -15.71 -26.96
CA LEU A 411 -43.31 -15.66 -28.42
C LEU A 411 -42.04 -16.34 -28.96
N LEU A 412 -40.89 -16.17 -28.30
CA LEU A 412 -39.65 -16.86 -28.65
C LEU A 412 -39.77 -18.38 -28.47
N ILE A 413 -40.44 -18.84 -27.40
CA ILE A 413 -40.74 -20.26 -27.19
C ILE A 413 -41.69 -20.77 -28.29
N ALA A 414 -42.77 -20.04 -28.58
CA ALA A 414 -43.75 -20.44 -29.61
C ALA A 414 -43.15 -20.49 -31.02
N ALA A 415 -42.20 -19.59 -31.33
CA ALA A 415 -41.48 -19.57 -32.60
C ALA A 415 -40.33 -20.59 -32.69
N SER A 416 -39.96 -21.23 -31.57
CA SER A 416 -38.85 -22.19 -31.54
C SER A 416 -39.27 -23.57 -32.08
N PRO A 417 -38.34 -24.34 -32.70
CA PRO A 417 -38.58 -25.72 -33.10
C PRO A 417 -39.09 -26.58 -31.95
N ALA A 418 -39.99 -27.53 -32.23
CA ALA A 418 -40.64 -28.37 -31.20
C ALA A 418 -39.64 -29.08 -30.26
N ALA A 419 -38.46 -29.45 -30.77
CA ALA A 419 -37.38 -30.05 -29.97
C ALA A 419 -36.79 -29.11 -28.90
N LEU A 420 -36.84 -27.79 -29.11
CA LEU A 420 -36.28 -26.78 -28.20
C LEU A 420 -37.32 -26.18 -27.26
N GLN A 421 -38.62 -26.31 -27.56
CA GLN A 421 -39.70 -25.74 -26.74
C GLN A 421 -39.65 -26.22 -25.29
N VAL A 422 -39.44 -27.53 -25.09
CA VAL A 422 -39.33 -28.12 -23.74
C VAL A 422 -38.11 -27.56 -23.01
N HIS A 423 -36.94 -27.48 -23.65
CA HIS A 423 -35.72 -26.96 -23.03
C HIS A 423 -35.82 -25.47 -22.69
N LEU A 424 -36.41 -24.66 -23.57
CA LEU A 424 -36.62 -23.23 -23.31
C LEU A 424 -37.64 -22.97 -22.20
N THR A 425 -38.66 -23.82 -22.09
CA THR A 425 -39.64 -23.75 -21.00
C THR A 425 -38.99 -24.07 -19.66
N VAL A 426 -38.18 -25.14 -19.60
CA VAL A 426 -37.40 -25.50 -18.41
C VAL A 426 -36.42 -24.39 -18.04
N PHE A 427 -35.72 -23.81 -19.02
CA PHE A 427 -34.81 -22.68 -18.82
C PHE A 427 -35.52 -21.45 -18.23
N ALA A 428 -36.68 -21.07 -18.78
CA ALA A 428 -37.48 -19.94 -18.29
C ALA A 428 -37.90 -20.14 -16.82
N LEU A 429 -38.39 -21.34 -16.48
CA LEU A 429 -38.77 -21.67 -15.10
C LEU A 429 -37.55 -21.70 -14.17
N ALA A 430 -36.41 -22.20 -14.63
CA ALA A 430 -35.17 -22.24 -13.86
C ALA A 430 -34.66 -20.84 -13.51
N ILE A 431 -34.81 -19.84 -14.39
CA ILE A 431 -34.47 -18.44 -14.10
C ILE A 431 -35.32 -17.90 -12.94
N VAL A 432 -36.64 -18.13 -12.99
CA VAL A 432 -37.56 -17.69 -11.95
C VAL A 432 -37.18 -18.31 -10.60
N ILE A 433 -36.98 -19.64 -10.58
CA ILE A 433 -36.56 -20.36 -9.38
C ILE A 433 -35.22 -19.82 -8.87
N GLY A 434 -34.23 -19.64 -9.75
CA GLY A 434 -32.91 -19.12 -9.38
C GLY A 434 -32.96 -17.73 -8.76
N TYR A 435 -33.78 -16.83 -9.30
CA TYR A 435 -33.99 -15.49 -8.74
C TYR A 435 -34.52 -15.54 -7.30
N TYR A 436 -35.55 -16.34 -7.05
CA TYR A 436 -36.13 -16.48 -5.71
C TYR A 436 -35.18 -17.20 -4.75
N VAL A 437 -34.43 -18.21 -5.18
CA VAL A 437 -33.51 -18.94 -4.31
C VAL A 437 -32.32 -18.07 -3.90
N ILE A 438 -31.68 -17.39 -4.86
CA ILE A 438 -30.49 -16.56 -4.61
C ILE A 438 -30.86 -15.28 -3.86
N GLY A 439 -32.00 -14.65 -4.19
CA GLY A 439 -32.45 -13.40 -3.58
C GLY A 439 -32.71 -13.49 -2.07
N HIS A 440 -32.89 -14.71 -1.53
CA HIS A 440 -33.15 -14.93 -0.10
C HIS A 440 -31.95 -15.50 0.67
N VAL A 441 -30.76 -15.56 0.05
CA VAL A 441 -29.55 -16.00 0.77
C VAL A 441 -29.08 -14.90 1.71
N HIS A 442 -28.86 -15.28 2.98
CA HIS A 442 -28.36 -14.37 4.01
C HIS A 442 -27.00 -13.77 3.62
N HIS A 443 -26.79 -12.47 3.84
CA HIS A 443 -25.59 -11.76 3.37
C HIS A 443 -24.26 -12.39 3.79
N ALA A 444 -24.21 -12.96 5.01
CA ALA A 444 -23.03 -13.67 5.54
C ALA A 444 -22.63 -14.93 4.72
N LEU A 445 -23.51 -15.45 3.88
CA LEU A 445 -23.30 -16.66 3.08
C LEU A 445 -23.02 -16.37 1.60
N HIS A 446 -22.87 -15.11 1.18
CA HIS A 446 -22.60 -14.77 -0.22
C HIS A 446 -21.27 -15.37 -0.72
N THR A 447 -20.22 -15.37 0.10
CA THR A 447 -18.93 -15.98 -0.27
C THR A 447 -19.02 -17.52 -0.41
N PRO A 448 -19.61 -18.26 0.56
CA PRO A 448 -19.95 -19.67 0.37
C PRO A 448 -20.83 -19.92 -0.87
N LEU A 449 -21.83 -19.06 -1.14
CA LEU A 449 -22.71 -19.18 -2.30
C LEU A 449 -21.93 -19.08 -3.60
N MET A 450 -20.99 -18.13 -3.72
CA MET A 450 -20.10 -18.01 -4.88
C MET A 450 -19.22 -19.26 -5.08
N SER A 451 -18.73 -19.84 -3.98
CA SER A 451 -17.96 -21.10 -4.05
C SER A 451 -18.83 -22.27 -4.54
N VAL A 452 -20.10 -22.36 -4.08
CA VAL A 452 -21.05 -23.39 -4.53
C VAL A 452 -21.42 -23.21 -6.00
N THR A 453 -21.72 -21.99 -6.45
CA THR A 453 -22.06 -21.75 -7.86
C THR A 453 -20.88 -22.07 -8.78
N ASN A 454 -19.65 -21.81 -8.33
CA ASN A 454 -18.45 -22.25 -9.06
C ASN A 454 -18.35 -23.77 -9.14
N ALA A 455 -18.63 -24.50 -8.05
CA ALA A 455 -18.66 -25.97 -8.05
C ALA A 455 -19.72 -26.52 -9.01
N ILE A 456 -20.93 -25.95 -8.98
CA ILE A 456 -22.06 -26.36 -9.85
C ILE A 456 -21.77 -26.03 -11.32
N SER A 457 -21.03 -24.96 -11.62
CA SER A 457 -20.64 -24.62 -13.00
C SER A 457 -19.82 -25.74 -13.67
N GLY A 458 -19.21 -26.63 -12.87
CA GLY A 458 -18.59 -27.87 -13.32
C GLY A 458 -19.53 -28.87 -14.01
N ILE A 459 -20.85 -28.61 -14.07
CA ILE A 459 -21.84 -29.40 -14.83
C ILE A 459 -21.48 -29.55 -16.32
N ILE A 460 -20.60 -28.69 -16.85
CA ILE A 460 -19.99 -28.83 -18.20
C ILE A 460 -19.36 -30.22 -18.42
N VAL A 461 -18.99 -30.93 -17.34
CA VAL A 461 -18.51 -32.31 -17.39
C VAL A 461 -19.50 -33.25 -18.08
N VAL A 462 -20.81 -33.02 -17.95
CA VAL A 462 -21.85 -33.84 -18.60
C VAL A 462 -21.74 -33.72 -20.12
N GLY A 463 -21.54 -32.50 -20.63
CA GLY A 463 -21.35 -32.26 -22.05
C GLY A 463 -20.09 -32.96 -22.58
N ALA A 464 -19.00 -32.91 -21.82
CA ALA A 464 -17.74 -33.56 -22.20
C ALA A 464 -17.83 -35.10 -22.14
N LEU A 465 -18.54 -35.67 -21.16
CA LEU A 465 -18.77 -37.11 -21.06
C LEU A 465 -19.56 -37.65 -22.25
N LEU A 466 -20.52 -36.89 -22.78
CA LEU A 466 -21.27 -37.27 -23.99
C LEU A 466 -20.40 -37.31 -25.25
N GLN A 467 -19.23 -36.68 -25.23
CA GLN A 467 -18.28 -36.69 -26.36
C GLN A 467 -17.25 -37.84 -26.28
N ILE A 468 -17.18 -38.53 -25.14
CA ILE A 468 -16.35 -39.73 -25.00
C ILE A 468 -17.02 -40.88 -25.75
N GLY A 469 -16.28 -41.54 -26.64
CA GLY A 469 -16.76 -42.69 -27.43
C GLY A 469 -16.97 -42.40 -28.92
N HIS A 470 -16.77 -41.16 -29.38
CA HIS A 470 -16.69 -40.88 -30.82
C HIS A 470 -15.36 -41.36 -31.42
N HIS A 471 -15.38 -41.86 -32.67
CA HIS A 471 -14.19 -42.38 -33.38
C HIS A 471 -13.15 -41.30 -33.79
N ASN A 472 -13.26 -40.07 -33.29
CA ASN A 472 -12.41 -38.94 -33.67
C ASN A 472 -11.49 -38.56 -32.50
N THR A 473 -10.21 -38.94 -32.62
CA THR A 473 -9.17 -38.76 -31.59
C THR A 473 -9.04 -37.32 -31.06
N PRO A 474 -9.00 -36.26 -31.90
CA PRO A 474 -9.05 -34.88 -31.43
C PRO A 474 -10.21 -34.54 -30.50
N ILE A 475 -11.42 -35.03 -30.81
CA ILE A 475 -12.62 -34.75 -30.01
C ILE A 475 -12.51 -35.46 -28.67
N THR A 476 -12.07 -36.73 -28.67
CA THR A 476 -11.85 -37.49 -27.44
C THR A 476 -10.78 -36.86 -26.55
N ALA A 477 -9.69 -36.36 -27.14
CA ALA A 477 -8.64 -35.67 -26.39
C ALA A 477 -9.15 -34.37 -25.74
N LEU A 478 -9.89 -33.56 -26.49
CA LEU A 478 -10.49 -32.32 -25.98
C LEU A 478 -11.52 -32.60 -24.88
N ALA A 479 -12.35 -33.62 -25.07
CA ALA A 479 -13.31 -34.08 -24.06
C ALA A 479 -12.60 -34.54 -22.78
N GLY A 480 -11.48 -35.27 -22.90
CA GLY A 480 -10.66 -35.67 -21.77
C GLY A 480 -10.11 -34.49 -20.97
N VAL A 481 -9.59 -33.46 -21.65
CA VAL A 481 -9.14 -32.21 -21.01
C VAL A 481 -10.30 -31.49 -20.34
N ALA A 482 -11.45 -31.37 -21.02
CA ALA A 482 -12.63 -30.73 -20.46
C ALA A 482 -13.13 -31.44 -19.19
N ILE A 483 -13.11 -32.78 -19.17
CA ILE A 483 -13.49 -33.58 -17.98
C ILE A 483 -12.50 -33.34 -16.83
N LEU A 484 -11.20 -33.30 -17.11
CA LEU A 484 -10.19 -33.03 -16.10
C LEU A 484 -10.41 -31.65 -15.45
N LEU A 485 -10.54 -30.60 -16.26
CA LEU A 485 -10.74 -29.23 -15.78
C LEU A 485 -12.08 -29.08 -15.04
N ALA A 486 -13.16 -29.65 -15.57
CA ALA A 486 -14.46 -29.62 -14.92
C ALA A 486 -14.44 -30.36 -13.58
N SER A 487 -13.74 -31.49 -13.49
CA SER A 487 -13.57 -32.24 -12.23
C SER A 487 -12.83 -31.41 -11.19
N ILE A 488 -11.76 -30.70 -11.58
CA ILE A 488 -11.04 -29.78 -10.68
C ILE A 488 -11.99 -28.71 -10.13
N ASN A 489 -12.83 -28.11 -10.97
CA ASN A 489 -13.82 -27.12 -10.54
C ASN A 489 -14.86 -27.71 -9.57
N VAL A 490 -15.38 -28.90 -9.86
CA VAL A 490 -16.35 -29.59 -8.99
C VAL A 490 -15.74 -29.90 -7.62
N PHE A 491 -14.62 -30.65 -7.60
CA PHE A 491 -14.01 -31.10 -6.34
C PHE A 491 -13.43 -29.93 -5.54
N GLY A 492 -12.72 -29.01 -6.20
CA GLY A 492 -12.17 -27.82 -5.56
C GLY A 492 -13.26 -26.92 -4.99
N GLY A 493 -14.29 -26.63 -5.78
CA GLY A 493 -15.42 -25.80 -5.35
C GLY A 493 -16.16 -26.39 -4.15
N PHE A 494 -16.51 -27.67 -4.17
CA PHE A 494 -17.19 -28.31 -3.03
C PHE A 494 -16.29 -28.42 -1.79
N ALA A 495 -14.99 -28.67 -1.95
CA ALA A 495 -14.05 -28.71 -0.82
C ALA A 495 -13.92 -27.34 -0.14
N VAL A 496 -13.79 -26.27 -0.92
CA VAL A 496 -13.70 -24.90 -0.41
C VAL A 496 -15.02 -24.50 0.24
N THR A 497 -16.16 -24.76 -0.41
CA THR A 497 -17.48 -24.52 0.17
C THR A 497 -17.62 -25.21 1.52
N ARG A 498 -17.27 -26.49 1.61
CA ARG A 498 -17.38 -27.26 2.86
C ARG A 498 -16.53 -26.64 3.97
N ARG A 499 -15.30 -26.22 3.65
CA ARG A 499 -14.41 -25.53 4.60
C ARG A 499 -14.99 -24.19 5.04
N MET A 500 -15.56 -23.43 4.11
CA MET A 500 -16.21 -22.14 4.40
C MET A 500 -17.42 -22.31 5.31
N LEU A 501 -18.32 -23.24 5.00
CA LEU A 501 -19.51 -23.51 5.81
C LEU A 501 -19.17 -24.08 7.19
N ALA A 502 -18.11 -24.89 7.32
CA ALA A 502 -17.66 -25.40 8.60
C ALA A 502 -17.26 -24.28 9.58
N MET A 503 -16.72 -23.16 9.07
CA MET A 503 -16.38 -21.99 9.89
C MET A 503 -17.61 -21.27 10.47
N PHE A 504 -18.82 -21.52 9.92
CA PHE A 504 -20.08 -20.98 10.43
C PHE A 504 -20.81 -21.93 11.39
N SER A 505 -20.38 -23.18 11.52
CA SER A 505 -20.99 -24.11 12.47
C SER A 505 -20.57 -23.74 13.90
N ARG A 506 -21.52 -23.26 14.71
CA ARG A 506 -21.35 -23.22 16.17
C ARG A 506 -21.21 -24.65 16.65
N SER A 507 -20.10 -24.99 17.31
CA SER A 507 -19.98 -26.20 18.09
C SER A 507 -21.14 -26.27 19.08
N GLN A 508 -22.11 -27.15 18.84
CA GLN A 508 -23.12 -27.47 19.85
C GLN A 508 -22.41 -28.08 21.07
N PRO A 509 -22.81 -27.73 22.30
CA PRO A 509 -22.33 -28.38 23.50
C PRO A 509 -22.83 -29.82 23.48
N LEU A 510 -21.92 -30.79 23.55
CA LEU A 510 -22.28 -32.15 23.93
C LEU A 510 -22.76 -32.08 25.38
N LEU A 511 -24.07 -32.15 25.56
CA LEU A 511 -24.70 -32.63 26.78
C LEU A 511 -24.27 -34.08 26.97
N THR A 512 -23.27 -34.32 27.80
CA THR A 512 -23.22 -35.35 28.86
C THR A 512 -21.93 -35.23 29.63
#